data_AF-A0A495PKI6-F1
#
_entry.id   AF-A0A495PKI6-F1
#
_cell.length_a   1.000
_cell.length_b   1.000
_cell.length_c   1.000
_cell.angle_alpha   90.00
_cell.angle_beta   90.00
_cell.angle_gamma   90.00
#
_symmetry.space_group_name_H-M   'P 1'
#
loop_
_entity.id
_entity.type
_entity.pdbx_description
1 polymer ?
#
loop_
_entity_poly.entity_id
_entity_poly.type
_entity_poly.pdbx_seq_one_letter_code
_entity_poly.pdbx_strand_id
1 'polypeptide(L)'
;MKREYIQIRCSIYEKKLLKKRAARAGISLSEYLRATAFKINIVERLTPEQVECYQLLIQYKNNFMRISNMFKKSDPRLAKNVEDLAEEIRTHLQNFKK
;
A
#
# COMPACT_ATOMS: atom_id res chain seq x y z
N MET A 1 18.58 -19.00 -17.51
CA MET A 1 19.47 -18.50 -16.44
C MET A 1 20.42 -17.47 -17.04
N LYS A 2 20.54 -16.27 -16.47
CA LYS A 2 21.48 -15.24 -16.96
C LYS A 2 22.91 -15.65 -16.53
N ARG A 3 23.87 -15.65 -17.46
CA ARG A 3 25.24 -16.19 -17.25
C ARG A 3 26.33 -15.12 -17.26
N GLU A 4 26.08 -13.98 -17.90
CA GLU A 4 27.02 -12.86 -17.99
C GLU A 4 26.93 -11.93 -16.76
N TYR A 5 28.07 -11.36 -16.37
CA TYR A 5 28.18 -10.47 -15.20
C TYR A 5 28.57 -9.05 -15.60
N ILE A 6 27.99 -8.07 -14.92
CA ILE A 6 28.35 -6.65 -15.05
C ILE A 6 28.94 -6.20 -13.70
N GLN A 7 30.15 -5.66 -13.73
CA GLN A 7 30.81 -5.08 -12.56
C GLN A 7 30.74 -3.55 -12.64
N ILE A 8 30.29 -2.92 -11.55
CA ILE A 8 30.14 -1.45 -11.47
C ILE A 8 30.97 -0.96 -10.29
N ARG A 9 31.87 -0.02 -10.55
CA ARG A 9 32.61 0.69 -9.50
C ARG A 9 31.68 1.68 -8.82
N CYS A 10 31.66 1.65 -7.49
CA CYS A 10 30.90 2.58 -6.66
C CYS A 10 31.55 2.71 -5.30
N SER A 11 31.30 3.82 -4.64
CA SER A 11 31.65 4.04 -3.23
C SER A 11 30.83 3.13 -2.31
N ILE A 12 31.30 2.98 -1.08
CA ILE A 12 30.60 2.22 -0.03
C ILE A 12 29.18 2.78 0.20
N TYR A 13 29.04 4.11 0.13
CA TYR A 13 27.75 4.78 0.36
C TYR A 13 26.76 4.52 -0.77
N GLU A 14 27.19 4.65 -2.03
CA GLU A 14 26.36 4.36 -3.20
C GLU A 14 25.87 2.90 -3.19
N LYS A 15 26.76 1.96 -2.86
CA LYS A 15 26.39 0.54 -2.75
C LYS A 15 25.31 0.31 -1.69
N LYS A 16 25.40 0.96 -0.53
CA LYS A 16 24.38 0.88 0.52
C LYS A 16 23.05 1.50 0.07
N LEU A 17 23.10 2.66 -0.57
CA LEU A 17 21.92 3.36 -1.06
C LEU A 17 21.17 2.53 -2.12
N LEU A 18 21.90 1.97 -3.10
CA LEU A 18 21.34 1.12 -4.14
C LEU A 18 20.66 -0.14 -3.54
N LYS A 19 21.28 -0.76 -2.53
CA LYS A 19 20.67 -1.89 -1.80
C LYS A 19 19.36 -1.49 -1.12
N LYS A 20 19.33 -0.33 -0.46
CA LYS A 20 18.12 0.17 0.21
C LYS A 20 16.99 0.46 -0.79
N ARG A 21 17.32 1.03 -1.95
CA ARG A 21 16.36 1.27 -3.04
C ARG A 21 15.84 -0.03 -3.66
N ALA A 22 16.71 -1.01 -3.90
CA ALA A 22 16.30 -2.33 -4.37
C ALA A 22 15.36 -3.03 -3.37
N ALA A 23 15.65 -2.94 -2.07
CA ALA A 23 14.79 -3.48 -1.02
C ALA A 23 13.40 -2.81 -0.97
N ARG A 24 13.33 -1.48 -1.10
CA ARG A 24 12.04 -0.74 -1.22
C ARG A 24 11.23 -1.18 -2.43
N ALA A 25 11.91 -1.45 -3.53
CA ALA A 25 11.30 -2.00 -4.74
C ALA A 25 10.93 -3.49 -4.62
N GLY A 26 11.34 -4.18 -3.56
CA GLY A 26 11.07 -5.60 -3.37
C GLY A 26 11.78 -6.53 -4.35
N ILE A 27 12.88 -6.09 -4.96
CA ILE A 27 13.63 -6.85 -5.98
C ILE A 27 15.12 -6.91 -5.64
N SER A 28 15.85 -7.84 -6.28
CA SER A 28 17.30 -7.96 -6.07
C SER A 28 18.05 -6.72 -6.58
N LEU A 29 19.24 -6.45 -6.05
CA LEU A 29 20.09 -5.33 -6.51
C LEU A 29 20.39 -5.40 -8.01
N SER A 30 20.69 -6.60 -8.53
CA SER A 30 20.97 -6.81 -9.96
C SER A 30 19.72 -6.60 -10.82
N GLU A 31 18.54 -6.90 -10.30
CA GLU A 31 17.26 -6.61 -10.97
C GLU A 31 16.96 -5.13 -10.97
N TYR A 32 17.13 -4.47 -9.82
CA TYR A 32 16.94 -3.03 -9.66
C TYR A 32 17.82 -2.23 -10.63
N LEU A 33 19.11 -2.57 -10.73
CA LEU A 33 20.04 -1.90 -11.64
C LEU A 33 19.67 -2.12 -13.11
N ARG A 34 19.30 -3.34 -13.50
CA ARG A 34 18.84 -3.62 -14.86
C ARG A 34 17.55 -2.86 -15.17
N ALA A 35 16.54 -2.94 -14.31
CA ALA A 35 15.26 -2.26 -14.50
C ALA A 35 15.44 -0.75 -14.61
N THR A 36 16.27 -0.16 -13.74
CA THR A 36 16.59 1.27 -13.79
C THR A 36 17.32 1.64 -15.09
N ALA A 37 18.32 0.85 -15.52
CA ALA A 37 19.06 1.09 -16.74
C ALA A 37 18.18 1.01 -18.00
N PHE A 38 17.22 0.09 -18.02
CA PHE A 38 16.26 -0.08 -19.11
C PHE A 38 15.01 0.83 -18.99
N LYS A 39 14.98 1.75 -18.01
CA LYS A 39 13.82 2.61 -17.71
C LYS A 39 12.51 1.84 -17.53
N ILE A 40 12.59 0.60 -17.04
CA ILE A 40 11.42 -0.19 -16.68
C ILE A 40 10.85 0.41 -15.39
N ASN A 41 9.54 0.71 -15.38
CA ASN A 41 8.88 1.24 -14.20
C ASN A 41 9.00 0.26 -13.03
N ILE A 42 9.78 0.65 -12.03
CA ILE A 42 9.90 -0.06 -10.77
C ILE A 42 8.79 0.46 -9.87
N VAL A 43 7.71 -0.31 -9.73
CA VAL A 43 6.65 0.01 -8.77
C VAL A 43 7.19 -0.33 -7.38
N GLU A 44 7.32 0.68 -6.50
CA GLU A 44 7.66 0.43 -5.11
C GLU A 44 6.62 -0.49 -4.47
N ARG A 45 7.06 -1.46 -3.66
CA ARG A 45 6.11 -2.26 -2.91
C ARG A 45 5.40 -1.35 -1.91
N LEU A 46 4.09 -1.55 -1.77
CA LEU A 46 3.35 -0.93 -0.69
C LEU A 46 4.01 -1.35 0.63
N THR A 47 4.30 -0.38 1.49
CA THR A 47 4.77 -0.67 2.84
C THR A 47 3.66 -1.38 3.63
N PRO A 48 3.98 -2.12 4.70
CA PRO A 48 2.96 -2.75 5.55
C PRO A 48 1.88 -1.76 5.99
N GLU A 49 2.27 -0.54 6.34
CA GLU A 49 1.37 0.53 6.76
C GLU A 49 0.46 0.97 5.61
N GLN A 50 1.00 1.08 4.38
CA GLN A 50 0.20 1.40 3.20
C GLN A 50 -0.80 0.29 2.86
N VAL A 51 -0.42 -0.98 3.06
CA VAL A 51 -1.32 -2.13 2.87
C VAL A 51 -2.47 -2.09 3.87
N GLU A 52 -2.18 -1.80 5.15
CA GLU A 52 -3.19 -1.65 6.19
C GLU A 52 -4.16 -0.50 5.88
N CYS A 53 -3.64 0.67 5.49
CA CYS A 53 -4.48 1.78 5.05
C CYS A 53 -5.37 1.40 3.86
N TYR A 54 -4.83 0.65 2.89
CA TYR A 54 -5.58 0.23 1.71
C TYR A 54 -6.72 -0.74 2.07
N GLN A 55 -6.47 -1.69 2.97
CA GLN A 55 -7.50 -2.61 3.47
C GLN A 55 -8.62 -1.86 4.19
N LEU A 56 -8.28 -0.87 5.02
CA LEU A 56 -9.25 -0.02 5.69
C LEU A 56 -10.12 0.77 4.70
N LEU A 57 -9.51 1.32 3.64
CA LEU A 57 -10.25 2.02 2.58
C LEU A 57 -11.24 1.11 1.85
N ILE A 58 -10.87 -0.15 1.59
CA ILE A 58 -11.77 -1.13 0.98
C ILE A 58 -12.98 -1.38 1.89
N GLN A 59 -12.75 -1.54 3.20
CA GLN A 59 -13.82 -1.76 4.18
C GLN A 59 -14.80 -0.58 4.21
N TYR A 60 -14.30 0.64 4.31
CA TYR A 60 -15.16 1.83 4.31
C TYR A 60 -15.91 2.02 3.00
N LYS A 61 -15.26 1.82 1.85
CA LYS A 61 -15.94 1.83 0.55
C LYS A 61 -17.14 0.87 0.55
N ASN A 62 -16.94 -0.37 1.01
CA ASN A 62 -18.00 -1.37 1.04
C ASN A 62 -19.14 -0.98 2.00
N ASN A 63 -18.81 -0.43 3.17
CA ASN A 63 -19.80 0.06 4.12
C ASN A 63 -20.62 1.22 3.54
N PHE A 64 -19.98 2.19 2.90
CA PHE A 64 -20.67 3.30 2.22
C PHE A 64 -21.55 2.81 1.05
N MET A 65 -21.09 1.83 0.27
CA MET A 65 -21.91 1.23 -0.79
C MET A 65 -23.16 0.53 -0.22
N ARG A 66 -23.05 -0.16 0.92
CA ARG A 66 -24.20 -0.76 1.60
C ARG A 66 -25.20 0.30 2.08
N ILE A 67 -24.72 1.37 2.69
CA ILE A 67 -25.54 2.53 3.12
C ILE A 67 -26.27 3.14 1.92
N SER A 68 -25.57 3.39 0.81
CA SER A 68 -26.19 3.93 -0.41
C SER A 68 -27.32 3.03 -0.92
N ASN A 69 -27.11 1.72 -0.91
CA ASN A 69 -28.14 0.75 -1.33
C ASN A 69 -29.33 0.69 -0.37
N MET A 70 -29.10 0.79 0.94
CA MET A 70 -30.16 0.84 1.95
C MET A 70 -30.99 2.12 1.83
N PHE A 71 -30.34 3.26 1.57
CA PHE A 71 -31.02 4.53 1.31
C PHE A 71 -31.92 4.44 0.07
N LYS A 72 -31.41 3.91 -1.04
CA LYS A 72 -32.19 3.71 -2.28
C LYS A 72 -33.42 2.82 -2.09
N LYS A 73 -33.39 1.89 -1.14
CA LYS A 73 -34.46 0.92 -0.87
C LYS A 73 -35.36 1.32 0.32
N SER A 74 -35.13 2.49 0.92
CA SER A 74 -35.82 2.93 2.14
C SER A 74 -35.75 1.88 3.26
N ASP A 75 -34.59 1.21 3.41
CA ASP A 75 -34.41 0.19 4.45
C ASP A 75 -34.47 0.83 5.85
N PRO A 76 -35.38 0.39 6.73
CA PRO A 76 -35.56 0.99 8.06
C PRO A 76 -34.34 0.80 8.98
N ARG A 77 -33.41 -0.10 8.64
CA ARG A 77 -32.17 -0.34 9.39
C ARG A 77 -31.04 0.64 9.04
N LEU A 78 -31.27 1.52 8.06
CA LEU A 78 -30.26 2.47 7.59
C LEU A 78 -29.65 3.31 8.72
N ALA A 79 -30.49 3.88 9.59
CA ALA A 79 -30.04 4.77 10.67
C ALA A 79 -29.03 4.06 11.58
N LYS A 80 -29.36 2.84 12.04
CA LYS A 80 -28.49 2.03 12.89
C LYS A 80 -27.16 1.69 12.19
N ASN A 81 -27.20 1.29 10.92
CA ASN A 81 -25.96 0.96 10.19
C ASN A 81 -25.04 2.17 9.97
N VAL A 82 -25.60 3.39 9.87
CA VAL A 82 -24.82 4.63 9.81
C VAL A 82 -24.19 4.93 11.16
N GLU A 83 -24.92 4.76 12.27
CA GLU A 83 -24.39 4.91 13.63
C GLU A 83 -23.24 3.92 13.89
N ASP A 84 -23.43 2.64 13.54
CA ASP A 84 -22.42 1.59 13.69
C ASP A 84 -21.14 1.93 12.89
N LEU A 85 -21.28 2.43 11.65
CA LEU A 85 -20.15 2.88 10.84
C LEU A 85 -19.42 4.07 11.47
N ALA A 86 -20.16 5.04 12.00
CA ALA A 86 -19.57 6.21 12.65
C ALA A 86 -18.75 5.81 13.88
N GLU A 87 -19.24 4.84 14.66
CA GLU A 87 -18.54 4.33 15.84
C GLU A 87 -17.29 3.54 15.45
N GLU A 88 -17.36 2.70 14.40
CA GLU A 88 -16.20 2.01 13.84
C GLU A 88 -15.09 2.99 13.43
N ILE A 89 -15.44 4.05 12.69
CA ILE A 89 -14.50 5.12 12.32
C ILE A 89 -13.93 5.80 13.57
N ARG A 90 -14.76 6.08 14.59
CA ARG A 90 -14.31 6.69 15.85
C ARG A 90 -13.28 5.82 16.56
N THR A 91 -13.49 4.51 16.63
CA THR A 91 -12.52 3.56 17.21
C THR A 91 -11.20 3.58 16.45
N HIS A 92 -11.24 3.55 15.12
CA HIS A 92 -10.02 3.64 14.31
C HIS A 92 -9.27 4.96 14.57
N LEU A 93 -9.98 6.10 14.61
CA LEU A 93 -9.38 7.41 14.90
C LEU A 93 -8.75 7.51 16.29
N GLN A 94 -9.29 6.82 17.30
CA GLN A 94 -8.70 6.78 18.64
C GLN A 94 -7.39 6.00 18.68
N ASN A 95 -7.25 4.96 17.86
CA ASN A 95 -6.01 4.19 17.77
C ASN A 95 -4.84 5.03 17.23
N PHE A 96 -5.11 6.10 16.46
CA PHE A 96 -4.10 7.05 15.98
C PHE A 96 -3.71 8.14 17.00
N LYS A 97 -4.39 8.26 18.14
CA LYS A 97 -4.09 9.25 19.19
C LYS A 97 -3.13 8.74 20.28
N LYS A 98 -2.61 7.52 20.14
CA LYS A 98 -1.62 6.93 21.05
C LYS A 98 -0.21 7.08 20.51
#